data_AF-A0A5C7UDX7-F1
#
_entry.id   AF-A0A5C7UDX7-F1
#
_cell.length_a   1.000
_cell.length_b   1.000
_cell.length_c   1.000
_cell.angle_alpha   90.00
_cell.angle_beta   90.00
_cell.angle_gamma   90.00
#
_symmetry.space_group_name_H-M   'P 1'
#
loop_
_entity.id
_entity.type
_entity.pdbx_description
1 polymer ?
#
loop_
_entity_poly.entity_id
_entity_poly.type
_entity_poly.pdbx_seq_one_letter_code
_entity_poly.pdbx_strand_id
1 'polypeptide(L)'
;MYILGINAYHGDSSACLLRDGVLLSAAEEERFRRIKHWAGFPSESIAWCLRDAGISMTDIDHVAINQNSSSNLMHKILFLAKNNPNINFLQDRFKNKKQRHNIKVDLSKLCNDAVNFKLHHIDHHMSHLASAYSVSGFNKAAILSIDGFGDFASTVTAIGSGQNIAVSNKVLFPHSMGIFYQALTQWLGFANYGDEYKVMGLAPYGEPKYKDLLQKIVALKDDGTFELNLKYFTHHNGNVKFEWVDGEPKIGTLYTPALVELLGNPRHVDEQLTQYHKDVARSIQAVYESILRLGL
;
A
#
# COMPACT_ATOMS: atom_id res chain seq x y z
N MET A 1 -4.48 11.00 27.75
CA MET A 1 -3.94 11.48 26.46
C MET A 1 -4.69 10.81 25.32
N TYR A 2 -5.23 11.61 24.39
CA TYR A 2 -5.91 11.12 23.18
C TYR A 2 -5.04 11.29 21.94
N ILE A 3 -4.96 10.22 21.13
CA ILE A 3 -4.24 10.20 19.85
C ILE A 3 -5.21 9.79 18.75
N LEU A 4 -5.36 10.65 17.74
CA LEU A 4 -6.11 10.35 16.52
C LEU A 4 -5.12 9.88 15.43
N GLY A 5 -5.21 8.61 15.05
CA GLY A 5 -4.52 8.05 13.89
C GLY A 5 -5.35 8.24 12.63
N ILE A 6 -4.72 8.69 11.54
CA ILE A 6 -5.39 8.95 10.26
C ILE A 6 -4.61 8.29 9.13
N ASN A 7 -5.34 7.55 8.31
CA ASN A 7 -4.94 7.19 6.96
C ASN A 7 -5.76 7.98 5.94
N ALA A 8 -5.13 8.70 5.01
CA ALA A 8 -5.84 9.57 4.07
C ALA A 8 -5.10 9.76 2.75
N TYR A 9 -5.83 10.19 1.72
CA TYR A 9 -5.31 10.58 0.39
C TYR A 9 -4.65 9.43 -0.39
N HIS A 10 -5.03 8.20 -0.06
CA HIS A 10 -4.75 6.97 -0.78
C HIS A 10 -5.87 5.97 -0.48
N GLY A 11 -5.99 4.87 -1.23
CA GLY A 11 -7.06 3.89 -1.02
C GLY A 11 -7.11 3.37 0.42
N ASP A 12 -8.31 3.08 0.93
CA ASP A 12 -8.54 2.58 2.30
C ASP A 12 -8.35 3.63 3.41
N SER A 13 -8.68 4.89 3.12
CA SER A 13 -8.69 5.95 4.13
C SER A 13 -9.53 5.55 5.34
N SER A 14 -9.00 5.84 6.52
CA SER A 14 -9.52 5.36 7.80
C SER A 14 -9.07 6.23 8.96
N ALA A 15 -9.71 6.07 10.11
CA ALA A 15 -9.32 6.72 11.35
C ALA A 15 -9.38 5.75 12.54
N CYS A 16 -8.52 5.97 13.52
CA CYS A 16 -8.57 5.29 14.80
C CYS A 16 -8.30 6.26 15.96
N LEU A 17 -8.86 5.95 17.13
CA LEU A 17 -8.68 6.75 18.34
C LEU A 17 -8.08 5.88 19.44
N LEU A 18 -6.97 6.36 20.01
CA LEU A 18 -6.33 5.77 21.16
C LEU A 18 -6.46 6.70 22.38
N ARG A 19 -6.61 6.09 23.56
CA ARG A 19 -6.51 6.77 24.85
C ARG A 19 -5.49 6.06 25.72
N ASP A 20 -4.42 6.77 26.09
CA ASP A 20 -3.39 6.26 27.00
C ASP A 20 -2.84 4.87 26.61
N GLY A 21 -2.63 4.66 25.29
CA GLY A 21 -2.13 3.42 24.71
C GLY A 21 -3.19 2.35 24.40
N VAL A 22 -4.44 2.58 24.77
CA VAL A 22 -5.57 1.67 24.50
C VAL A 22 -6.31 2.13 23.25
N LEU A 23 -6.50 1.22 22.28
CA LEU A 23 -7.36 1.46 21.13
C LEU A 23 -8.83 1.49 21.58
N LEU A 24 -9.49 2.63 21.39
CA LEU A 24 -10.91 2.79 21.72
C LEU A 24 -11.78 2.42 20.52
N SER A 25 -11.46 2.95 19.35
CA SER A 25 -12.26 2.79 18.14
C SER A 25 -11.41 2.90 16.87
N ALA A 26 -11.82 2.22 15.81
CA ALA A 26 -11.20 2.29 14.48
C ALA A 26 -12.24 1.99 13.40
N ALA A 27 -12.23 2.75 12.31
CA ALA A 27 -13.15 2.54 11.20
C ALA A 27 -12.55 2.98 9.86
N GLU A 28 -12.93 2.25 8.81
CA GLU A 28 -12.64 2.58 7.41
C GLU A 28 -13.74 3.46 6.82
N GLU A 29 -13.36 4.48 6.05
CA GLU A 29 -14.29 5.48 5.52
C GLU A 29 -15.29 4.88 4.52
N GLU A 30 -14.88 3.82 3.79
CA GLU A 30 -15.75 3.12 2.86
C GLU A 30 -17.03 2.57 3.52
N ARG A 31 -16.99 2.28 4.83
CA ARG A 31 -18.14 1.76 5.57
C ARG A 31 -19.24 2.80 5.68
N PHE A 32 -18.88 4.08 5.81
CA PHE A 32 -19.82 5.19 5.92
C PHE A 32 -20.20 5.73 4.54
N ARG A 33 -19.21 5.96 3.67
CA ARG A 33 -19.44 6.55 2.33
C ARG A 33 -20.05 5.59 1.33
N ARG A 34 -19.96 4.28 1.59
CA ARG A 34 -20.41 3.21 0.68
C ARG A 34 -19.71 3.25 -0.68
N ILE A 35 -18.49 3.81 -0.70
CA ILE A 35 -17.59 3.85 -1.86
C ILE A 35 -16.38 3.01 -1.48
N LYS A 36 -16.18 1.90 -2.19
CA LYS A 36 -15.09 0.96 -1.93
C LYS A 36 -13.74 1.66 -1.99
N HIS A 37 -12.85 1.29 -1.07
CA HIS A 37 -11.46 1.73 -1.02
C HIS A 37 -11.31 3.26 -1.02
N TRP A 38 -12.26 3.99 -0.40
CA TRP A 38 -12.31 5.46 -0.42
C TRP A 38 -10.93 6.09 -0.24
N ALA A 39 -10.49 6.86 -1.23
CA ALA A 39 -9.15 7.43 -1.28
C ALA A 39 -9.06 8.90 -0.81
N GLY A 40 -10.17 9.48 -0.36
CA GLY A 40 -10.23 10.87 0.10
C GLY A 40 -9.92 11.05 1.59
N PHE A 41 -10.34 12.19 2.16
CA PHE A 41 -10.23 12.44 3.59
C PHE A 41 -11.27 11.62 4.39
N PRO A 42 -10.91 10.96 5.51
CA PRO A 42 -11.83 10.09 6.27
C PRO A 42 -12.69 10.86 7.29
N SER A 43 -13.48 11.83 6.83
CA SER A 43 -14.25 12.70 7.73
C SER A 43 -15.30 11.97 8.56
N GLU A 44 -15.99 10.98 7.98
CA GLU A 44 -17.04 10.22 8.67
C GLU A 44 -16.44 9.30 9.73
N SER A 45 -15.30 8.67 9.43
CA SER A 45 -14.58 7.80 10.36
C SER A 45 -14.05 8.58 11.55
N ILE A 46 -13.49 9.78 11.32
CA ILE A 46 -13.04 10.68 12.39
C ILE A 46 -14.23 11.09 13.25
N ALA A 47 -15.31 11.58 12.63
CA ALA A 47 -16.50 12.04 13.35
C ALA A 47 -17.14 10.91 14.17
N TRP A 48 -17.13 9.69 13.64
CA TRP A 48 -17.60 8.51 14.36
C TRP A 48 -16.71 8.16 15.56
N CYS A 49 -15.38 8.13 15.40
CA CYS A 49 -14.46 7.83 16.51
C CYS A 49 -14.60 8.82 17.68
N LEU A 50 -14.74 10.12 17.37
CA LEU A 50 -14.94 11.16 18.38
C LEU A 50 -16.28 11.00 19.10
N ARG A 51 -17.36 10.77 18.34
CA ARG A 51 -18.70 10.57 18.88
C ARG A 51 -18.78 9.34 19.78
N ASP A 52 -18.17 8.23 19.37
CA ASP A 52 -18.13 6.97 20.11
C ASP A 52 -17.41 7.14 21.46
N ALA A 53 -16.34 7.94 21.50
CA ALA A 53 -15.63 8.27 22.73
C ALA A 53 -16.27 9.42 23.55
N GLY A 54 -17.32 10.08 23.03
CA GLY A 54 -17.97 11.22 23.68
C GLY A 54 -17.05 12.44 23.84
N ILE A 55 -16.07 12.61 22.93
CA ILE A 55 -15.12 13.71 22.94
C ILE A 55 -15.24 14.57 21.67
N SER A 56 -14.57 15.71 21.69
CA SER A 56 -14.47 16.64 20.57
C SER A 56 -13.03 16.67 20.03
N MET A 57 -12.81 17.33 18.89
CA MET A 57 -11.45 17.51 18.38
C MET A 57 -10.54 18.37 19.26
N THR A 58 -11.10 19.21 20.15
CA THR A 58 -10.29 20.00 21.08
C THR A 58 -9.71 19.14 22.22
N ASP A 59 -10.23 17.94 22.43
CA ASP A 59 -9.72 16.97 23.40
C ASP A 59 -8.54 16.13 22.86
N ILE A 60 -8.23 16.25 21.57
CA ILE A 60 -7.16 15.48 20.92
C ILE A 60 -5.80 16.14 21.17
N ASP A 61 -4.90 15.44 21.86
CA ASP A 61 -3.53 15.91 22.12
C ASP A 61 -2.63 15.74 20.88
N HIS A 62 -2.80 14.62 20.17
CA HIS A 62 -1.94 14.22 19.06
C HIS A 62 -2.74 13.73 17.86
N VAL A 63 -2.27 14.11 16.67
CA VAL A 63 -2.73 13.54 15.40
C VAL A 63 -1.54 12.89 14.72
N ALA A 64 -1.68 11.63 14.29
CA ALA A 64 -0.68 10.91 13.52
C ALA A 64 -1.21 10.60 12.12
N ILE A 65 -0.44 10.91 11.09
CA ILE A 65 -0.74 10.55 9.69
C ILE A 65 0.38 9.66 9.13
N ASN A 66 0.01 8.58 8.45
CA ASN A 66 0.90 7.54 7.91
C ASN A 66 1.66 7.95 6.63
N GLN A 67 2.07 9.22 6.52
CA GLN A 67 2.87 9.70 5.39
C GLN A 67 4.01 10.57 5.88
N ASN A 68 5.24 10.20 5.52
CA ASN A 68 6.43 10.99 5.77
C ASN A 68 7.21 11.30 4.48
N SER A 69 7.04 12.53 3.99
CA SER A 69 7.70 12.99 2.76
C SER A 69 9.24 12.93 2.81
N SER A 70 9.83 13.00 4.01
CA SER A 70 11.29 12.96 4.22
C SER A 70 11.89 11.55 4.20
N SER A 71 11.06 10.51 4.32
CA SER A 71 11.52 9.12 4.27
C SER A 71 12.22 8.81 2.95
N ASN A 72 13.35 8.08 3.04
CA ASN A 72 14.13 7.60 1.89
C ASN A 72 14.53 8.70 0.87
N LEU A 73 14.72 9.95 1.33
CA LEU A 73 14.95 11.11 0.46
C LEU A 73 16.16 10.96 -0.48
N MET A 74 17.28 10.42 0.02
CA MET A 74 18.47 10.18 -0.79
C MET A 74 18.17 9.22 -1.95
N HIS A 75 17.45 8.12 -1.69
CA HIS A 75 17.07 7.16 -2.72
C HIS A 75 16.09 7.74 -3.74
N LYS A 76 15.15 8.58 -3.29
CA LYS A 76 14.26 9.33 -4.20
C LYS A 76 15.07 10.21 -5.16
N ILE A 77 16.08 10.93 -4.66
CA ILE A 77 16.94 11.80 -5.48
C ILE A 77 17.78 10.97 -6.46
N LEU A 78 18.45 9.92 -5.98
CA LEU A 78 19.26 9.03 -6.83
C LEU A 78 18.41 8.38 -7.93
N PHE A 79 17.20 7.94 -7.60
CA PHE A 79 16.27 7.38 -8.59
C PHE A 79 15.92 8.40 -9.68
N LEU A 80 15.60 9.64 -9.30
CA LEU A 80 15.29 10.70 -10.27
C LEU A 80 16.50 11.02 -11.15
N ALA A 81 17.70 11.07 -10.58
CA ALA A 81 18.93 11.34 -11.33
C ALA A 81 19.25 10.22 -12.34
N LYS A 82 19.03 8.96 -11.96
CA LYS A 82 19.35 7.79 -12.81
C LYS A 82 18.36 7.56 -13.95
N ASN A 83 17.08 7.89 -13.73
CA ASN A 83 16.01 7.48 -14.64
C ASN A 83 15.48 8.58 -15.57
N ASN A 84 16.09 9.79 -15.55
CA ASN A 84 15.67 10.95 -16.37
C ASN A 84 14.13 11.04 -16.50
N PRO A 85 13.43 11.32 -15.39
CA PRO A 85 11.99 11.22 -15.33
C PRO A 85 11.36 12.05 -16.44
N ASN A 86 10.48 11.42 -17.21
CA ASN A 86 9.75 12.08 -18.27
C ASN A 86 8.99 13.31 -17.69
N ILE A 87 8.83 14.37 -18.48
CA ILE A 87 8.21 15.63 -18.03
C ILE A 87 6.82 15.39 -17.42
N ASN A 88 6.09 14.40 -17.94
CA ASN A 88 4.79 13.97 -17.43
C ASN A 88 4.86 13.42 -15.99
N PHE A 89 5.90 12.64 -15.65
CA PHE A 89 6.11 12.09 -14.30
C PHE A 89 6.35 13.19 -13.26
N LEU A 90 7.07 14.25 -13.65
CA LEU A 90 7.27 15.41 -12.80
C LEU A 90 5.97 16.20 -12.64
N GLN A 91 5.23 16.46 -13.73
CA GLN A 91 3.96 17.20 -13.69
C GLN A 91 2.90 16.51 -12.82
N ASP A 92 2.76 15.19 -12.88
CA ASP A 92 1.80 14.46 -12.05
C ASP A 92 2.16 14.52 -10.56
N ARG A 93 3.46 14.46 -10.21
CA ARG A 93 3.91 14.68 -8.83
C ARG A 93 3.63 16.10 -8.34
N PHE A 94 3.80 17.11 -9.19
CA PHE A 94 3.50 18.50 -8.84
C PHE A 94 2.00 18.77 -8.68
N LYS A 95 1.14 18.18 -9.52
CA LYS A 95 -0.32 18.23 -9.37
C LYS A 95 -0.78 17.55 -8.08
N ASN A 96 -0.26 16.36 -7.77
CA ASN A 96 -0.56 15.64 -6.53
C ASN A 96 -0.07 16.42 -5.29
N LYS A 97 1.03 17.19 -5.40
CA LYS A 97 1.49 18.07 -4.30
C LYS A 97 0.59 19.29 -4.09
N LYS A 98 -0.06 19.82 -5.14
CA LYS A 98 -1.07 20.91 -5.01
C LYS A 98 -2.43 20.40 -4.51
N GLN A 99 -2.78 19.14 -4.80
CA GLN A 99 -3.97 18.47 -4.26
C GLN A 99 -3.75 17.81 -2.89
N ARG A 100 -2.54 17.91 -2.31
CA ARG A 100 -2.31 17.54 -0.91
C ARG A 100 -3.04 18.51 -0.02
N HIS A 101 -4.30 18.18 0.18
CA HIS A 101 -5.14 18.59 1.27
C HIS A 101 -4.31 18.68 2.56
N ASN A 102 -4.25 19.88 3.10
CA ASN A 102 -3.53 20.11 4.34
C ASN A 102 -4.38 19.49 5.46
N ILE A 103 -3.89 18.39 6.04
CA ILE A 103 -4.61 17.66 7.09
C ILE A 103 -5.09 18.58 8.21
N LYS A 104 -4.34 19.64 8.55
CA LYS A 104 -4.76 20.63 9.55
C LYS A 104 -5.97 21.44 9.08
N VAL A 105 -5.98 21.84 7.82
CA VAL A 105 -7.10 22.59 7.22
C VAL A 105 -8.35 21.71 7.19
N ASP A 106 -8.24 20.46 6.80
CA ASP A 106 -9.41 19.58 6.72
C ASP A 106 -9.93 19.18 8.10
N LEU A 107 -9.05 18.95 9.07
CA LEU A 107 -9.45 18.76 10.47
C LEU A 107 -10.11 20.01 11.06
N SER A 108 -9.62 21.21 10.74
CA SER A 108 -10.25 22.46 11.19
C SER A 108 -11.65 22.66 10.59
N LYS A 109 -11.86 22.30 9.32
CA LYS A 109 -13.17 22.38 8.66
C LYS A 109 -14.18 21.42 9.28
N LEU A 110 -13.73 20.26 9.74
CA LEU A 110 -14.61 19.27 10.35
C LEU A 110 -15.22 19.75 11.67
N CYS A 111 -14.54 20.67 12.37
CA CYS A 111 -14.84 20.95 13.78
C CYS A 111 -15.19 22.40 14.07
N ASN A 112 -15.10 23.30 13.08
CA ASN A 112 -15.37 24.74 13.21
C ASN A 112 -14.61 25.46 14.34
N ASP A 113 -13.58 24.81 14.91
CA ASP A 113 -12.83 25.26 16.08
C ASP A 113 -11.33 25.34 15.80
N ALA A 114 -10.64 26.18 16.59
CA ALA A 114 -9.19 26.24 16.61
C ALA A 114 -8.64 24.98 17.29
N VAL A 115 -8.14 24.05 16.48
CA VAL A 115 -7.53 22.80 16.94
C VAL A 115 -6.08 23.00 17.38
N ASN A 116 -5.77 22.61 18.62
CA ASN A 116 -4.41 22.67 19.19
C ASN A 116 -3.86 21.27 19.47
N PHE A 117 -3.68 20.47 18.42
CA PHE A 117 -3.00 19.17 18.50
C PHE A 117 -1.57 19.25 17.97
N LYS A 118 -0.70 18.36 18.44
CA LYS A 118 0.61 18.12 17.81
C LYS A 118 0.46 17.09 16.68
N LEU A 119 0.80 17.51 15.46
CA LEU A 119 0.78 16.67 14.26
C LEU A 119 2.08 15.88 14.12
N HIS A 120 1.97 14.58 13.85
CA HIS A 120 3.08 13.66 13.62
C HIS A 120 2.94 13.02 12.24
N HIS A 121 4.01 13.09 11.46
CA HIS A 121 4.13 12.40 10.18
C HIS A 121 4.92 11.11 10.41
N ILE A 122 4.23 9.97 10.34
CA ILE A 122 4.81 8.65 10.56
C ILE A 122 5.09 8.01 9.19
N ASP A 123 6.22 7.34 9.07
CA ASP A 123 6.53 6.56 7.87
C ASP A 123 5.45 5.48 7.64
N HIS A 124 5.01 5.33 6.40
CA HIS A 124 3.91 4.43 6.04
C HIS A 124 4.17 2.99 6.47
N HIS A 125 5.35 2.45 6.15
CA HIS A 125 5.69 1.09 6.55
C HIS A 125 5.95 0.99 8.05
N MET A 126 6.50 2.02 8.71
CA MET A 126 6.57 2.03 10.18
C MET A 126 5.17 1.92 10.81
N SER A 127 4.16 2.55 10.20
CA SER A 127 2.76 2.43 10.64
C SER A 127 2.25 0.99 10.52
N HIS A 128 2.53 0.31 9.41
CA HIS A 128 2.23 -1.13 9.22
C HIS A 128 2.96 -2.03 10.23
N LEU A 129 4.26 -1.80 10.45
CA LEU A 129 5.04 -2.59 11.41
C LEU A 129 4.49 -2.41 12.83
N ALA A 130 4.16 -1.17 13.21
CA ALA A 130 3.63 -0.85 14.53
C ALA A 130 2.23 -1.42 14.76
N SER A 131 1.34 -1.38 13.75
CA SER A 131 -0.01 -1.91 13.86
C SER A 131 -0.04 -3.43 14.05
N ALA A 132 0.94 -4.15 13.50
CA ALA A 132 1.10 -5.59 13.72
C ALA A 132 1.82 -5.90 15.04
N TYR A 133 3.00 -5.31 15.27
CA TYR A 133 3.85 -5.68 16.40
C TYR A 133 3.27 -5.27 17.76
N SER A 134 2.73 -4.05 17.87
CA SER A 134 2.27 -3.49 19.16
C SER A 134 1.07 -4.24 19.75
N VAL A 135 0.31 -4.95 18.92
CA VAL A 135 -0.86 -5.75 19.34
C VAL A 135 -0.58 -7.26 19.32
N SER A 136 0.63 -7.68 18.95
CA SER A 136 0.97 -9.09 18.74
C SER A 136 1.10 -9.92 20.03
N GLY A 137 1.32 -9.25 21.17
CA GLY A 137 1.63 -9.91 22.45
C GLY A 137 3.07 -10.43 22.58
N PHE A 138 3.90 -10.32 21.54
CA PHE A 138 5.31 -10.73 21.60
C PHE A 138 6.19 -9.61 22.13
N ASN A 139 7.08 -9.92 23.09
CA ASN A 139 8.12 -8.98 23.54
C ASN A 139 9.30 -8.87 22.57
N LYS A 140 9.47 -9.85 21.67
CA LYS A 140 10.48 -9.84 20.62
C LYS A 140 9.98 -10.64 19.42
N ALA A 141 10.05 -10.05 18.23
CA ALA A 141 9.57 -10.69 17.00
C ALA A 141 10.32 -10.18 15.76
N ALA A 142 10.43 -11.03 14.74
CA ALA A 142 10.69 -10.57 13.38
C ALA A 142 9.38 -10.03 12.79
N ILE A 143 9.44 -8.89 12.12
CA ILE A 143 8.28 -8.18 11.57
C ILE A 143 8.52 -7.98 10.07
N LEU A 144 7.50 -8.25 9.27
CA LEU A 144 7.51 -8.09 7.82
C LEU A 144 6.28 -7.29 7.39
N SER A 145 6.52 -6.18 6.69
CA SER A 145 5.47 -5.42 6.00
C SER A 145 5.72 -5.56 4.50
N ILE A 146 4.70 -5.99 3.76
CA ILE A 146 4.71 -6.09 2.29
C ILE A 146 3.51 -5.31 1.78
N ASP A 147 3.74 -4.37 0.87
CA ASP A 147 2.75 -3.44 0.34
C ASP A 147 3.03 -3.18 -1.15
N GLY A 148 2.12 -2.45 -1.82
CA GLY A 148 2.36 -1.85 -3.12
C GLY A 148 3.54 -0.87 -3.04
N PHE A 149 3.30 0.32 -2.48
CA PHE A 149 4.34 1.27 -2.09
C PHE A 149 3.84 2.23 -1.01
N GLY A 150 4.71 2.54 -0.06
CA GLY A 150 4.55 3.65 0.88
C GLY A 150 5.90 4.30 1.16
N ASP A 151 5.95 5.64 1.11
CA ASP A 151 7.16 6.40 1.42
C ASP A 151 8.44 5.93 0.70
N PHE A 152 8.31 5.41 -0.52
CA PHE A 152 9.37 4.88 -1.40
C PHE A 152 9.90 3.48 -1.04
N ALA A 153 9.29 2.79 -0.08
CA ALA A 153 9.47 1.37 0.17
C ALA A 153 8.23 0.58 -0.29
N SER A 154 8.40 -0.71 -0.53
CA SER A 154 7.33 -1.69 -0.81
C SER A 154 7.38 -2.87 0.15
N THR A 155 8.55 -3.14 0.74
CA THR A 155 8.71 -4.19 1.73
C THR A 155 9.70 -3.73 2.78
N VAL A 156 9.39 -3.96 4.05
CA VAL A 156 10.26 -3.62 5.17
C VAL A 156 10.32 -4.80 6.12
N THR A 157 11.53 -5.23 6.46
CA THR A 157 11.78 -6.16 7.55
C THR A 157 12.31 -5.39 8.76
N ALA A 158 11.89 -5.81 9.94
CA ALA A 158 12.32 -5.22 11.20
C ALA A 158 12.38 -6.25 12.31
N ILE A 159 13.11 -5.91 13.37
CA ILE A 159 13.12 -6.64 14.63
C ILE A 159 12.41 -5.78 15.67
N GLY A 160 11.29 -6.29 16.18
CA GLY A 160 10.62 -5.76 17.37
C GLY A 160 11.29 -6.28 18.64
N SER A 161 11.54 -5.40 19.60
CA SER A 161 12.01 -5.77 20.94
C SER A 161 11.53 -4.76 21.98
N GLY A 162 10.73 -5.20 22.94
CA GLY A 162 10.02 -4.30 23.86
C GLY A 162 9.16 -3.32 23.07
N GLN A 163 9.36 -2.02 23.28
CA GLN A 163 8.64 -0.95 22.55
C GLN A 163 9.35 -0.50 21.27
N ASN A 164 10.51 -1.07 20.94
CA ASN A 164 11.33 -0.63 19.83
C ASN A 164 11.08 -1.48 18.58
N ILE A 165 11.05 -0.83 17.42
CA ILE A 165 11.05 -1.48 16.10
C ILE A 165 12.30 -1.01 15.36
N ALA A 166 13.26 -1.92 15.17
CA ALA A 166 14.49 -1.65 14.45
C ALA A 166 14.40 -2.20 13.02
N VAL A 167 14.34 -1.32 12.03
CA VAL A 167 14.32 -1.73 10.61
C VAL A 167 15.65 -2.37 10.22
N SER A 168 15.60 -3.57 9.68
CA SER A 168 16.76 -4.35 9.22
C SER A 168 16.99 -4.19 7.73
N ASN A 169 15.95 -4.30 6.90
CA ASN A 169 16.07 -4.23 5.44
C ASN A 169 14.84 -3.59 4.80
N LYS A 170 15.02 -3.02 3.60
CA LYS A 170 13.94 -2.43 2.80
C LYS A 170 14.08 -2.81 1.33
N VAL A 171 12.97 -3.18 0.71
CA VAL A 171 12.84 -3.15 -0.75
C VAL A 171 12.26 -1.81 -1.15
N LEU A 172 13.01 -1.08 -1.97
CA LEU A 172 12.65 0.26 -2.40
C LEU A 172 12.03 0.26 -3.79
N PHE A 173 11.29 1.32 -4.09
CA PHE A 173 10.83 1.62 -5.44
C PHE A 173 12.02 1.57 -6.43
N PRO A 174 11.89 0.90 -7.59
CA PRO A 174 10.64 0.43 -8.22
C PRO A 174 10.30 -1.05 -7.97
N HIS A 175 10.92 -1.76 -7.04
CA HIS A 175 10.64 -3.20 -6.87
C HIS A 175 9.53 -3.40 -5.83
N SER A 176 8.51 -4.21 -6.13
CA SER A 176 7.36 -4.44 -5.24
C SER A 176 6.65 -5.75 -5.55
N MET A 177 6.52 -6.63 -4.55
CA MET A 177 5.69 -7.82 -4.70
C MET A 177 4.19 -7.47 -4.77
N GLY A 178 3.76 -6.35 -4.20
CA GLY A 178 2.41 -5.82 -4.39
C GLY A 178 2.12 -5.51 -5.86
N ILE A 179 3.04 -4.82 -6.55
CA ILE A 179 2.90 -4.55 -8.00
C ILE A 179 2.99 -5.83 -8.83
N PHE A 180 3.89 -6.75 -8.49
CA PHE A 180 3.95 -8.06 -9.15
C PHE A 180 2.57 -8.73 -9.13
N TYR A 181 1.98 -8.84 -7.95
CA TYR A 181 0.72 -9.55 -7.76
C TYR A 181 -0.44 -8.80 -8.41
N GLN A 182 -0.49 -7.47 -8.29
CA GLN A 182 -1.53 -6.63 -8.87
C GLN A 182 -1.48 -6.62 -10.41
N ALA A 183 -0.30 -6.52 -11.02
CA ALA A 183 -0.18 -6.55 -12.48
C ALA A 183 -0.67 -7.88 -13.08
N LEU A 184 -0.35 -8.99 -12.41
CA LEU A 184 -0.81 -10.32 -12.81
C LEU A 184 -2.31 -10.53 -12.51
N THR A 185 -2.83 -9.89 -11.47
CA THR A 185 -4.28 -9.81 -11.18
C THR A 185 -5.03 -9.09 -12.30
N GLN A 186 -4.51 -7.94 -12.77
CA GLN A 186 -5.03 -7.24 -13.93
C GLN A 186 -4.97 -8.10 -15.21
N TRP A 187 -3.86 -8.81 -15.44
CA TRP A 187 -3.70 -9.69 -16.61
C TRP A 187 -4.69 -10.86 -16.59
N LEU A 188 -5.05 -11.38 -15.42
CA LEU A 188 -6.13 -12.37 -15.23
C LEU A 188 -7.55 -11.78 -15.38
N GLY A 189 -7.67 -10.51 -15.80
CA GLY A 189 -8.95 -9.85 -16.04
C GLY A 189 -9.65 -9.35 -14.78
N PHE A 190 -8.93 -9.22 -13.68
CA PHE A 190 -9.42 -8.60 -12.45
C PHE A 190 -8.82 -7.20 -12.31
N ALA A 191 -9.52 -6.19 -12.83
CA ALA A 191 -8.95 -4.86 -13.03
C ALA A 191 -9.16 -3.89 -11.84
N ASN A 192 -10.03 -4.23 -10.88
CA ASN A 192 -10.33 -3.32 -9.79
C ASN A 192 -9.23 -3.32 -8.73
N TYR A 193 -9.07 -2.19 -8.05
CA TYR A 193 -8.23 -2.13 -6.85
C TYR A 193 -8.78 -3.08 -5.78
N GLY A 194 -7.89 -3.82 -5.13
CA GLY A 194 -8.26 -4.79 -4.10
C GLY A 194 -8.77 -6.12 -4.62
N ASP A 195 -8.72 -6.41 -5.93
CA ASP A 195 -9.16 -7.71 -6.48
C ASP A 195 -8.10 -8.83 -6.33
N GLU A 196 -6.93 -8.57 -5.75
CA GLU A 196 -5.84 -9.53 -5.58
C GLU A 196 -6.28 -10.80 -4.84
N TYR A 197 -7.22 -10.70 -3.89
CA TYR A 197 -7.77 -11.86 -3.18
C TYR A 197 -8.48 -12.84 -4.13
N LYS A 198 -8.98 -12.40 -5.30
CA LYS A 198 -9.62 -13.28 -6.29
C LYS A 198 -8.58 -14.21 -6.93
N VAL A 199 -7.36 -13.74 -7.17
CA VAL A 199 -6.27 -14.58 -7.68
C VAL A 199 -5.85 -15.60 -6.61
N MET A 200 -5.78 -15.17 -5.35
CA MET A 200 -5.50 -16.08 -4.23
C MET A 200 -6.59 -17.15 -4.11
N GLY A 201 -7.87 -16.76 -4.23
CA GLY A 201 -9.00 -17.69 -4.22
C GLY A 201 -9.08 -18.59 -5.45
N LEU A 202 -8.54 -18.16 -6.59
CA LEU A 202 -8.47 -18.95 -7.82
C LEU A 202 -7.31 -19.98 -7.80
N ALA A 203 -6.22 -19.66 -7.12
CA ALA A 203 -4.99 -20.47 -7.09
C ALA A 203 -5.21 -21.95 -6.70
N PRO A 204 -6.04 -22.33 -5.71
CA PRO A 204 -6.26 -23.73 -5.34
C PRO A 204 -6.88 -24.61 -6.43
N TYR A 205 -7.43 -24.02 -7.50
CA TYR A 205 -8.06 -24.75 -8.60
C TYR A 205 -7.09 -25.04 -9.76
N GLY A 206 -5.81 -24.69 -9.62
CA GLY A 206 -4.79 -24.85 -10.64
C GLY A 206 -3.56 -25.62 -10.18
N GLU A 207 -2.71 -25.93 -11.14
CA GLU A 207 -1.40 -26.54 -10.94
C GLU A 207 -0.27 -25.53 -11.24
N PRO A 208 0.87 -25.55 -10.53
CA PRO A 208 1.93 -24.55 -10.66
C PRO A 208 2.77 -24.69 -11.96
N LYS A 209 2.15 -25.02 -13.09
CA LYS A 209 2.81 -25.35 -14.38
C LYS A 209 3.67 -24.22 -14.96
N TYR A 210 3.36 -22.97 -14.63
CA TYR A 210 4.02 -21.78 -15.14
C TYR A 210 4.95 -21.12 -14.11
N LYS A 211 5.28 -21.82 -13.01
CA LYS A 211 6.12 -21.26 -11.94
C LYS A 211 7.49 -20.84 -12.47
N ASP A 212 8.18 -21.71 -13.19
CA ASP A 212 9.53 -21.44 -13.72
C ASP A 212 9.51 -20.30 -14.76
N LEU A 213 8.40 -20.15 -15.48
CA LEU A 213 8.20 -19.05 -16.41
C LEU A 213 8.04 -17.71 -15.67
N LEU A 214 7.19 -17.68 -14.63
CA LEU A 214 6.93 -16.49 -13.82
C LEU A 214 8.11 -16.10 -12.92
N GLN A 215 8.97 -17.06 -12.53
CA GLN A 215 10.22 -16.77 -11.82
C GLN A 215 11.16 -15.84 -12.62
N LYS A 216 11.03 -15.75 -13.94
CA LYS A 216 11.81 -14.80 -14.76
C LYS A 216 11.43 -13.34 -14.54
N ILE A 217 10.30 -13.09 -13.87
CA ILE A 217 9.75 -11.76 -13.63
C ILE A 217 10.26 -11.17 -12.30
N VAL A 218 10.78 -12.00 -11.39
CA VAL A 218 11.29 -11.56 -10.08
C VAL A 218 12.49 -12.40 -9.64
N ALA A 219 13.57 -11.72 -9.23
CA ALA A 219 14.77 -12.34 -8.70
C ALA A 219 14.88 -12.10 -7.19
N LEU A 220 14.99 -13.17 -6.41
CA LEU A 220 15.38 -13.11 -5.00
C LEU A 220 16.89 -12.86 -4.91
N LYS A 221 17.30 -11.98 -4.00
CA LYS A 221 18.71 -11.70 -3.71
C LYS A 221 19.16 -12.44 -2.45
N ASP A 222 20.48 -12.58 -2.33
CA ASP A 222 21.13 -13.27 -1.21
C ASP A 222 20.84 -12.61 0.15
N ASP A 223 20.55 -11.29 0.17
CA ASP A 223 20.21 -10.54 1.39
C ASP A 223 18.71 -10.63 1.78
N GLY A 224 17.95 -11.48 1.09
CA GLY A 224 16.51 -11.67 1.30
C GLY A 224 15.63 -10.59 0.66
N THR A 225 16.21 -9.59 -0.01
CA THR A 225 15.44 -8.65 -0.85
C THR A 225 15.17 -9.24 -2.23
N PHE A 226 14.42 -8.52 -3.07
CA PHE A 226 14.11 -8.97 -4.42
C PHE A 226 14.11 -7.81 -5.41
N GLU A 227 14.30 -8.15 -6.67
CA GLU A 227 14.15 -7.23 -7.80
C GLU A 227 13.17 -7.77 -8.83
N LEU A 228 12.18 -6.94 -9.15
CA LEU A 228 11.36 -7.16 -10.34
C LEU A 228 12.19 -6.96 -11.62
N ASN A 229 11.97 -7.83 -12.60
CA ASN A 229 12.37 -7.58 -13.97
C ASN A 229 11.43 -6.52 -14.57
N LEU A 230 11.89 -5.26 -14.53
CA LEU A 230 11.10 -4.09 -14.89
C LEU A 230 10.62 -4.08 -16.36
N LYS A 231 11.17 -4.93 -17.24
CA LYS A 231 10.66 -5.11 -18.61
C LYS A 231 9.16 -5.38 -18.66
N TYR A 232 8.63 -6.08 -17.65
CA TYR A 232 7.23 -6.53 -17.61
C TYR A 232 6.26 -5.52 -16.99
N PHE A 233 6.74 -4.40 -16.43
CA PHE A 233 5.92 -3.50 -15.62
C PHE A 233 5.95 -2.05 -16.09
N THR A 234 4.91 -1.27 -15.76
CA THR A 234 4.77 0.13 -16.20
C THR A 234 4.82 1.16 -15.06
N HIS A 235 4.62 0.76 -13.81
CA HIS A 235 4.53 1.67 -12.65
C HIS A 235 5.74 2.60 -12.46
N HIS A 236 6.91 2.18 -12.96
CA HIS A 236 8.16 2.91 -12.79
C HIS A 236 8.47 3.90 -13.92
N ASN A 237 7.76 3.83 -15.06
CA ASN A 237 8.06 4.62 -16.26
C ASN A 237 7.14 5.84 -16.43
N GLY A 238 6.26 6.11 -15.46
CA GLY A 238 5.39 7.29 -15.44
C GLY A 238 4.19 7.22 -16.38
N ASN A 239 3.91 6.07 -16.99
CA ASN A 239 2.76 5.89 -17.90
C ASN A 239 1.51 5.33 -17.21
N VAL A 240 1.53 5.17 -15.88
CA VAL A 240 0.38 4.65 -15.13
C VAL A 240 -0.39 5.81 -14.52
N LYS A 241 -1.66 5.94 -14.94
CA LYS A 241 -2.61 6.83 -14.27
C LYS A 241 -3.08 6.18 -12.98
N PHE A 242 -2.95 6.94 -11.92
CA PHE A 242 -3.25 6.59 -10.55
C PHE A 242 -4.29 7.60 -10.08
N GLU A 243 -5.55 7.22 -10.11
CA GLU A 243 -6.67 8.08 -9.70
C GLU A 243 -7.06 7.73 -8.26
N TRP A 244 -6.71 8.61 -7.32
CA TRP A 244 -6.83 8.41 -5.87
C TRP A 244 -7.64 9.52 -5.18
N VAL A 245 -8.52 10.21 -5.90
CA VAL A 245 -9.19 11.41 -5.38
C VAL A 245 -10.67 11.15 -5.19
N ASP A 246 -11.13 11.28 -3.95
CA ASP A 246 -12.55 11.33 -3.55
C ASP A 246 -13.43 10.26 -4.20
N GLY A 247 -12.93 9.03 -4.25
CA GLY A 247 -13.60 7.92 -4.91
C GLY A 247 -12.91 6.58 -4.73
N GLU A 248 -13.41 5.59 -5.46
CA GLU A 248 -12.78 4.28 -5.60
C GLU A 248 -11.51 4.42 -6.47
N PRO A 249 -10.35 3.89 -6.04
CA PRO A 249 -9.11 3.98 -6.78
C PRO A 249 -9.20 3.33 -8.15
N LYS A 250 -8.63 4.01 -9.15
CA LYS A 250 -8.43 3.43 -10.48
C LYS A 250 -6.96 3.44 -10.84
N ILE A 251 -6.47 2.27 -11.25
CA ILE A 251 -5.07 2.04 -11.59
C ILE A 251 -5.01 1.60 -13.04
N GLY A 252 -4.22 2.32 -13.84
CA GLY A 252 -3.94 1.93 -15.21
C GLY A 252 -3.24 0.57 -15.32
N THR A 253 -3.07 0.09 -16.54
CA THR A 253 -2.39 -1.20 -16.79
C THR A 253 -0.97 -1.18 -16.24
N LEU A 254 -0.68 -2.09 -15.31
CA LEU A 254 0.60 -2.22 -14.61
C LEU A 254 1.62 -3.11 -15.33
N TYR A 255 1.21 -3.79 -16.40
CA TYR A 255 2.06 -4.66 -17.21
C TYR A 255 2.32 -4.11 -18.61
N THR A 256 3.42 -4.56 -19.22
CA THR A 256 3.80 -4.17 -20.59
C THR A 256 3.39 -5.24 -21.61
N PRO A 257 3.48 -4.95 -22.94
CA PRO A 257 3.34 -5.97 -23.97
C PRO A 257 4.28 -7.17 -23.80
N ALA A 258 5.43 -7.01 -23.13
CA ALA A 258 6.31 -8.13 -22.85
C ALA A 258 5.68 -9.18 -21.92
N LEU A 259 4.75 -8.79 -21.04
CA LEU A 259 4.00 -9.77 -20.24
C LEU A 259 3.01 -10.54 -21.10
N VAL A 260 2.44 -9.88 -22.11
CA VAL A 260 1.55 -10.50 -23.11
C VAL A 260 2.33 -11.47 -23.99
N GLU A 261 3.56 -11.14 -24.39
CA GLU A 261 4.44 -12.08 -25.09
C GLU A 261 4.78 -13.31 -24.22
N LEU A 262 4.86 -13.13 -22.89
CA LEU A 262 5.23 -14.19 -21.96
C LEU A 262 4.06 -15.13 -21.64
N LEU A 263 2.87 -14.59 -21.39
CA LEU A 263 1.69 -15.32 -20.89
C LEU A 263 0.55 -15.42 -21.91
N GLY A 264 0.68 -14.78 -23.07
CA GLY A 264 -0.43 -14.61 -24.01
C GLY A 264 -1.35 -13.45 -23.63
N ASN A 265 -2.48 -13.36 -24.34
CA ASN A 265 -3.44 -12.27 -24.16
C ASN A 265 -4.03 -12.26 -22.75
N PRO A 266 -4.20 -11.07 -22.13
CA PRO A 266 -4.89 -10.96 -20.86
C PRO A 266 -6.35 -11.39 -21.02
N ARG A 267 -6.93 -11.96 -19.96
CA ARG A 267 -8.33 -12.37 -19.96
C ARG A 267 -9.23 -11.14 -19.97
N HIS A 268 -10.23 -11.11 -20.84
CA HIS A 268 -11.30 -10.11 -20.77
C HIS A 268 -12.30 -10.45 -19.66
N VAL A 269 -12.90 -9.42 -19.05
CA VAL A 269 -13.81 -9.62 -17.90
C VAL A 269 -14.98 -10.56 -18.22
N ASP A 270 -15.48 -10.54 -19.46
CA ASP A 270 -16.59 -11.35 -19.96
C ASP A 270 -16.20 -12.78 -20.37
N GLU A 271 -14.89 -13.08 -20.43
CA GLU A 271 -14.41 -14.42 -20.78
C GLU A 271 -14.44 -15.36 -19.56
N GLN A 272 -14.74 -16.63 -19.82
CA GLN A 272 -14.70 -17.65 -18.78
C GLN A 272 -13.27 -17.90 -18.26
N LEU A 273 -13.17 -18.19 -16.97
CA LEU A 273 -11.92 -18.67 -16.37
C LEU A 273 -11.65 -20.11 -16.81
N THR A 274 -10.66 -20.29 -17.69
CA THR A 274 -10.19 -21.60 -18.15
C THR A 274 -9.22 -22.24 -17.15
N GLN A 275 -8.85 -23.51 -17.39
CA GLN A 275 -7.82 -24.18 -16.60
C GLN A 275 -6.45 -23.47 -16.71
N TYR A 276 -6.17 -22.84 -17.86
CA TYR A 276 -4.96 -22.06 -18.04
C TYR A 276 -4.88 -20.90 -17.03
N HIS A 277 -5.96 -20.14 -16.85
CA HIS A 277 -6.00 -19.03 -15.88
C HIS A 277 -5.80 -19.52 -14.44
N LYS A 278 -6.34 -20.68 -14.09
CA LYS A 278 -6.17 -21.30 -12.77
C LYS A 278 -4.72 -21.74 -12.54
N ASP A 279 -4.12 -22.39 -13.53
CA ASP A 279 -2.72 -22.83 -13.47
C ASP A 279 -1.77 -21.61 -13.37
N VAL A 280 -2.05 -20.53 -14.10
CA VAL A 280 -1.33 -19.25 -13.96
C VAL A 280 -1.51 -18.68 -12.56
N ALA A 281 -2.73 -18.59 -12.02
CA ALA A 281 -2.99 -18.12 -10.66
C ALA A 281 -2.23 -18.94 -9.60
N ARG A 282 -2.21 -20.27 -9.73
CA ARG A 282 -1.43 -21.15 -8.84
C ARG A 282 0.06 -20.88 -8.94
N SER A 283 0.58 -20.68 -10.15
CA SER A 283 1.98 -20.34 -10.36
C SER A 283 2.35 -18.97 -9.81
N ILE A 284 1.49 -17.95 -9.94
CA ILE A 284 1.69 -16.62 -9.35
C ILE A 284 1.85 -16.74 -7.84
N GLN A 285 0.92 -17.44 -7.18
CA GLN A 285 0.95 -17.65 -5.74
C GLN A 285 2.23 -18.38 -5.31
N ALA A 286 2.63 -19.45 -6.03
CA ALA A 286 3.83 -20.20 -5.72
C ALA A 286 5.13 -19.39 -5.89
N VAL A 287 5.18 -18.47 -6.87
CA VAL A 287 6.30 -17.52 -7.01
C VAL A 287 6.29 -16.51 -5.87
N TYR A 288 5.13 -15.92 -5.57
CA TYR A 288 4.97 -14.93 -4.51
C TYR A 288 5.45 -15.48 -3.15
N GLU A 289 5.00 -16.69 -2.78
CA GLU A 289 5.41 -17.38 -1.55
C GLU A 289 6.90 -17.74 -1.55
N SER A 290 7.50 -18.04 -2.72
CA SER A 290 8.92 -18.38 -2.80
C SER A 290 9.85 -17.19 -2.57
N ILE A 291 9.39 -15.97 -2.86
CA ILE A 291 10.15 -14.73 -2.65
C ILE A 291 10.05 -14.27 -1.20
N LEU A 292 8.90 -14.45 -0.56
CA LEU A 292 8.65 -13.94 0.79
C LEU A 292 9.17 -14.87 1.89
N ARG A 293 10.47 -15.16 1.84
CA ARG A 293 11.16 -15.89 2.90
C ARG A 293 11.77 -14.88 3.88
N LEU A 294 11.37 -14.97 5.15
CA LEU A 294 12.16 -14.38 6.22
C LEU A 294 13.45 -15.18 6.30
N GLY A 295 14.57 -14.58 5.87
CA GLY A 295 15.89 -15.15 6.09
C GLY A 295 16.15 -15.26 7.59
N LEU A 296 15.84 -16.42 8.16
CA LEU A 296 16.19 -16.84 9.51
C LEU A 296 17.39 -17.79 9.45
#